data_AF-A0A0J5GT04-F1
#
_entry.id   AF-A0A0J5GT04-F1
#
_cell.length_a   1.000
_cell.length_b   1.000
_cell.length_c   1.000
_cell.angle_alpha   90.00
_cell.angle_beta   90.00
_cell.angle_gamma   90.00
#
_symmetry.space_group_name_H-M   'P 1'
#
loop_
_entity.id
_entity.type
_entity.pdbx_description
1 polymer ?
#
loop_
_entity_poly.entity_id
_entity_poly.type
_entity_poly.pdbx_seq_one_letter_code
_entity_poly.pdbx_strand_id
1 'polypeptide(L)'
;MKQSNNLDDVNFQSLNRKIVMSEKERSKTLQLINNKMDAPQVIKKISTPRKYYFALASAALIFMLILIPTILNNLEKPSNIVVAEEIPPERLEEILAPYEYDEILHTEEVDAGVVVFFTQYIKKDIRIEVLNATFIKKTQYGWEESTEGAEHTLLDKEDLSHQLVTTSSEESSPFPLVFGKVINRDISEVLVRKVESKQEYTAENIISDSGEKYWFAFADINPDEMFEIHGLTRDGQIIYSIDTLYANGDSPVLEEVNPNAANFELTAEEFEIYQLLKLEFDPQLLLGLSPVSIAKLFVQATRDEEWELKYELYTDRDDVRRIEKEEYFREMVYPDADIFFGIQDGTFHDNGDGYGYISYTNIYGQKWGFQMIKEKDGSWAVAFLPLQ
;
A
#
# COMPACT_ATOMS: atom_id res chain seq x y z
N MET A 1 -16.94 1.89 -59.55
CA MET A 1 -15.52 1.65 -59.86
C MET A 1 -14.75 1.75 -58.54
N LYS A 2 -14.23 0.59 -58.06
CA LYS A 2 -13.16 0.34 -57.04
C LYS A 2 -13.28 1.01 -55.64
N GLN A 3 -13.57 0.24 -54.57
CA GLN A 3 -12.67 -0.56 -53.66
C GLN A 3 -11.85 0.35 -52.71
N SER A 4 -12.19 0.44 -51.42
CA SER A 4 -11.87 -0.42 -50.24
C SER A 4 -10.47 -0.17 -49.63
N ASN A 5 -10.44 0.07 -48.31
CA ASN A 5 -9.68 -0.61 -47.23
C ASN A 5 -9.89 0.23 -45.96
N ASN A 6 -10.63 -0.19 -44.92
CA ASN A 6 -10.48 -1.32 -43.98
C ASN A 6 -9.22 -1.22 -43.10
N LEU A 7 -9.43 -0.84 -41.84
CA LEU A 7 -8.80 -1.36 -40.61
C LEU A 7 -9.56 -0.79 -39.41
N ASP A 8 -10.66 -1.46 -39.05
CA ASP A 8 -11.36 -1.25 -37.78
C ASP A 8 -10.67 -2.09 -36.70
N ASP A 9 -10.30 -1.43 -35.61
CA ASP A 9 -9.67 -2.00 -34.44
C ASP A 9 -10.74 -2.65 -33.54
N VAL A 10 -10.67 -3.97 -33.42
CA VAL A 10 -11.62 -4.82 -32.70
C VAL A 10 -10.93 -5.27 -31.43
N ASN A 11 -11.00 -4.51 -30.33
CA ASN A 11 -10.79 -5.11 -29.01
C ASN A 11 -11.25 -4.41 -27.72
N PHE A 12 -12.01 -3.30 -27.70
CA PHE A 12 -12.39 -2.67 -26.42
C PHE A 12 -13.84 -2.16 -26.25
N GLN A 13 -14.83 -2.66 -27.02
CA GLN A 13 -16.25 -2.23 -26.87
C GLN A 13 -17.19 -3.17 -26.07
N SER A 14 -16.70 -4.26 -25.45
CA SER A 14 -17.60 -5.32 -24.96
C SER A 14 -18.17 -5.14 -23.54
N LEU A 15 -17.75 -4.14 -22.75
CA LEU A 15 -18.18 -4.05 -21.34
C LEU A 15 -18.98 -2.80 -20.92
N ASN A 16 -19.27 -1.87 -21.84
CA ASN A 16 -20.08 -0.68 -21.53
C ASN A 16 -21.36 -0.54 -22.37
N ARG A 17 -22.01 -1.66 -22.71
CA ARG A 17 -23.38 -1.60 -23.24
C ARG A 17 -24.35 -1.29 -22.09
N LYS A 18 -24.69 0.01 -21.95
CA LYS A 18 -25.98 0.43 -21.38
C LYS A 18 -27.06 -0.51 -21.94
N ILE A 19 -27.72 -1.27 -21.07
CA ILE A 19 -28.88 -2.07 -21.47
C ILE A 19 -29.98 -1.07 -21.87
N VAL A 20 -30.04 -0.75 -23.16
CA VAL A 20 -31.11 0.07 -23.73
C VAL A 20 -32.33 -0.85 -23.82
N MET A 21 -33.08 -0.96 -22.73
CA MET A 21 -34.40 -1.59 -22.75
C MET A 21 -35.37 -0.68 -23.49
N SER A 22 -36.14 -1.25 -24.41
CA SER A 22 -37.26 -0.52 -25.01
C SER A 22 -38.30 -0.16 -23.93
N GLU A 23 -39.05 0.92 -24.11
CA GLU A 23 -40.12 1.30 -23.15
C GLU A 23 -41.12 0.17 -22.91
N LYS A 24 -41.34 -0.68 -23.92
CA LYS A 24 -42.19 -1.86 -23.84
C LYS A 24 -41.63 -2.94 -22.91
N GLU A 25 -40.32 -3.16 -22.92
CA GLU A 25 -39.65 -4.09 -22.01
C GLU A 25 -39.62 -3.53 -20.60
N ARG A 26 -39.32 -2.24 -20.44
CA ARG A 26 -39.35 -1.56 -19.14
C ARG A 26 -40.74 -1.66 -18.50
N SER A 27 -41.79 -1.45 -19.28
CA SER A 27 -43.18 -1.58 -18.83
C SER A 27 -43.52 -3.02 -18.43
N LYS A 28 -43.13 -4.02 -19.21
CA LYS A 28 -43.31 -5.44 -18.83
C LYS A 28 -42.58 -5.81 -17.54
N THR A 29 -41.35 -5.34 -17.35
CA THR A 29 -40.56 -5.63 -16.15
C THR A 29 -41.20 -5.00 -14.92
N LEU A 30 -41.69 -3.75 -15.02
CA LEU A 30 -42.43 -3.10 -13.94
C LEU A 30 -43.75 -3.82 -13.61
N GLN A 31 -44.46 -4.33 -14.64
CA GLN A 31 -45.69 -5.08 -14.44
C GLN A 31 -45.44 -6.43 -13.74
N LEU A 32 -44.33 -7.10 -14.05
CA LEU A 32 -43.90 -8.32 -13.36
C LEU A 32 -43.54 -8.06 -11.89
N ILE A 33 -42.87 -6.94 -11.61
CA ILE A 33 -42.50 -6.54 -10.25
C ILE A 33 -43.76 -6.24 -9.42
N ASN A 34 -44.72 -5.48 -9.96
CA ASN A 34 -45.98 -5.18 -9.24
C ASN A 34 -46.83 -6.43 -9.01
N ASN A 35 -46.95 -7.31 -10.00
CA ASN A 35 -47.69 -8.57 -9.84
C ASN A 35 -47.09 -9.49 -8.77
N LYS A 36 -45.78 -9.37 -8.48
CA LYS A 36 -45.09 -10.14 -7.45
C LYS A 36 -45.28 -9.54 -6.05
N MET A 37 -45.52 -8.23 -5.97
CA MET A 37 -45.77 -7.52 -4.69
C MET A 37 -47.23 -7.64 -4.24
N ASP A 38 -48.19 -7.73 -5.16
CA ASP A 38 -49.63 -7.79 -4.83
C ASP A 38 -50.15 -9.21 -4.55
N ALA A 39 -49.29 -10.23 -4.54
CA ALA A 39 -49.69 -11.60 -4.20
C ALA A 39 -49.97 -11.70 -2.68
N PRO A 40 -51.23 -11.96 -2.25
CA PRO A 40 -51.55 -12.08 -0.83
C PRO A 40 -50.81 -13.28 -0.24
N GLN A 41 -49.94 -13.02 0.75
CA GLN A 41 -49.27 -14.09 1.48
C GLN A 41 -50.29 -14.89 2.27
N VAL A 42 -50.61 -16.09 1.78
CA VAL A 42 -51.41 -17.07 2.51
C VAL A 42 -50.54 -17.63 3.64
N ILE A 43 -50.62 -17.01 4.82
CA ILE A 43 -50.01 -17.54 6.05
C ILE A 43 -50.78 -18.81 6.45
N LYS A 44 -50.34 -19.97 5.94
CA LYS A 44 -50.75 -21.27 6.49
C LYS A 44 -50.14 -21.40 7.89
N LYS A 45 -50.95 -21.21 8.94
CA LYS A 45 -50.60 -21.62 10.31
C LYS A 45 -50.45 -23.14 10.35
N ILE A 46 -49.23 -23.62 10.15
CA ILE A 46 -48.86 -25.01 10.42
C ILE A 46 -48.70 -25.13 11.93
N SER A 47 -49.74 -25.62 12.60
CA SER A 47 -49.66 -26.02 14.01
C SER A 47 -48.77 -27.26 14.11
N THR A 48 -47.47 -27.06 14.32
CA THR A 48 -46.55 -28.17 14.63
C THR A 48 -46.94 -28.81 15.97
N PRO A 49 -47.20 -30.12 16.03
CA PRO A 49 -47.70 -30.79 17.23
C PRO A 49 -46.64 -30.77 18.33
N ARG A 50 -47.06 -30.41 19.56
CA ARG A 50 -46.19 -30.30 20.76
C ARG A 50 -45.31 -31.52 21.04
N LYS A 51 -45.68 -32.70 20.53
CA LYS A 51 -44.89 -33.94 20.65
C LYS A 51 -43.54 -33.86 19.91
N TYR A 52 -43.44 -33.03 18.87
CA TYR A 52 -42.19 -32.83 18.12
C TYR A 52 -41.12 -32.11 18.96
N TYR A 53 -41.52 -31.15 19.79
CA TYR A 53 -40.62 -30.43 20.69
C TYR A 53 -40.07 -31.32 21.81
N PHE A 54 -40.86 -32.27 22.31
CA PHE A 54 -40.36 -33.26 23.29
C PHE A 54 -39.34 -34.21 22.68
N ALA A 55 -39.56 -34.67 21.44
CA ALA A 55 -38.59 -35.52 20.74
C ALA A 55 -37.29 -34.76 20.42
N LEU A 56 -37.39 -33.50 19.98
CA LEU A 56 -36.24 -32.66 19.66
C LEU A 56 -35.42 -32.32 20.92
N ALA A 57 -36.08 -31.99 22.03
CA ALA A 57 -35.42 -31.73 23.31
C ALA A 57 -34.71 -32.99 23.85
N SER A 58 -35.34 -34.17 23.69
CA SER A 58 -34.72 -35.44 24.11
C SER A 58 -33.50 -35.78 23.26
N ALA A 59 -33.56 -35.57 21.94
CA ALA A 59 -32.44 -35.78 21.03
C ALA A 59 -31.29 -34.81 21.32
N ALA A 60 -31.58 -33.52 21.57
CA ALA A 60 -30.59 -32.53 21.93
C ALA A 60 -29.88 -32.85 23.26
N LEU A 61 -30.61 -33.39 24.24
CA LEU A 61 -30.06 -33.76 25.55
C LEU A 61 -29.15 -35.00 25.44
N ILE A 62 -29.52 -35.97 24.60
CA ILE A 62 -28.65 -37.12 24.28
C ILE A 62 -27.40 -36.65 23.54
N PHE A 63 -27.54 -35.72 22.58
CA PHE A 63 -26.39 -35.18 21.84
C PHE A 63 -25.44 -34.40 22.75
N MET A 64 -25.98 -33.61 23.69
CA MET A 64 -25.17 -32.93 24.71
C MET A 64 -24.47 -33.93 25.64
N LEU A 65 -25.14 -35.00 26.10
CA LEU A 65 -24.49 -36.00 26.96
C LEU A 65 -23.37 -36.78 26.26
N ILE A 66 -23.42 -36.91 24.93
CA ILE A 66 -22.35 -37.53 24.14
C ILE A 66 -21.20 -36.54 23.90
N LEU A 67 -21.48 -35.24 23.72
CA LEU A 67 -20.47 -34.22 23.46
C LEU A 67 -19.77 -33.68 24.71
N ILE A 68 -20.44 -33.67 25.87
CA ILE A 68 -19.88 -33.14 27.12
C ILE A 68 -18.57 -33.86 27.52
N PRO A 69 -18.45 -35.20 27.45
CA PRO A 69 -17.19 -35.89 27.74
C PRO A 69 -16.06 -35.55 26.75
N THR A 70 -16.37 -35.34 25.47
CA THR A 70 -15.37 -34.95 24.45
C THR A 70 -14.89 -33.51 24.63
N ILE A 71 -15.79 -32.61 25.03
CA ILE A 71 -15.45 -31.21 25.33
C ILE A 71 -14.66 -31.13 26.65
N LEU A 72 -15.09 -31.82 27.70
CA LEU A 72 -14.40 -31.84 29.00
C LEU A 72 -13.03 -32.53 28.92
N ASN A 73 -12.89 -33.62 28.14
CA ASN A 73 -11.57 -34.25 27.92
C ASN A 73 -10.60 -33.37 27.11
N ASN A 74 -11.11 -32.38 26.37
CA ASN A 74 -10.26 -31.39 25.69
C ASN A 74 -9.96 -30.15 26.57
N LEU A 75 -10.71 -29.91 27.64
CA LEU A 75 -10.47 -28.77 28.56
C LEU A 75 -9.39 -29.04 29.61
N GLU A 76 -9.01 -30.29 29.84
CA GLU A 76 -7.94 -30.67 30.78
C GLU A 76 -6.62 -31.06 30.11
N LYS A 77 -6.41 -30.72 28.83
CA LYS A 77 -5.03 -30.70 28.34
C LYS A 77 -4.34 -29.53 29.05
N PRO A 78 -3.36 -29.77 29.95
CA PRO A 78 -2.47 -28.70 30.32
C PRO A 78 -1.94 -28.14 29.00
N SER A 79 -1.89 -26.83 28.87
CA SER A 79 -1.01 -26.18 27.91
C SER A 79 0.39 -26.65 28.27
N ASN A 80 0.77 -27.83 27.77
CA ASN A 80 2.14 -28.19 27.56
C ASN A 80 2.58 -27.12 26.58
N ILE A 81 3.12 -26.03 27.12
CA ILE A 81 4.01 -25.14 26.42
C ILE A 81 5.11 -26.09 25.97
N VAL A 82 4.92 -26.67 24.80
CA VAL A 82 5.96 -27.38 24.08
C VAL A 82 6.96 -26.26 23.86
N VAL A 83 8.02 -26.24 24.67
CA VAL A 83 9.18 -25.36 24.46
C VAL A 83 9.44 -25.42 22.96
N ALA A 84 9.27 -24.28 22.29
CA ALA A 84 9.28 -24.25 20.85
C ALA A 84 10.66 -24.73 20.42
N GLU A 85 10.75 -25.99 19.98
CA GLU A 85 11.94 -26.51 19.32
C GLU A 85 12.33 -25.51 18.23
N GLU A 86 13.55 -24.97 18.31
CA GLU A 86 14.09 -23.97 17.38
C GLU A 86 13.95 -24.46 15.92
N ILE A 87 13.78 -23.53 14.96
CA ILE A 87 13.72 -23.90 13.55
C ILE A 87 15.09 -24.46 13.10
N PRO A 88 15.15 -25.67 12.50
CA PRO A 88 16.40 -26.18 11.98
C PRO A 88 16.98 -25.25 10.91
N PRO A 89 18.29 -24.90 10.94
CA PRO A 89 18.89 -23.98 9.97
C PRO A 89 18.66 -24.38 8.51
N GLU A 90 18.77 -25.67 8.19
CA GLU A 90 18.52 -26.20 6.83
C GLU A 90 17.10 -25.91 6.35
N ARG A 91 16.12 -25.93 7.26
CA ARG A 91 14.72 -25.65 6.93
C ARG A 91 14.48 -24.15 6.74
N LEU A 92 15.14 -23.31 7.55
CA LEU A 92 15.11 -21.86 7.38
C LEU A 92 15.71 -21.46 6.03
N GLU A 93 16.87 -22.01 5.67
CA GLU A 93 17.51 -21.79 4.37
C GLU A 93 16.61 -22.22 3.20
N GLU A 94 15.93 -23.36 3.31
CA GLU A 94 14.99 -23.84 2.29
C GLU A 94 13.82 -22.86 2.07
N ILE A 95 13.26 -22.33 3.16
CA ILE A 95 12.13 -21.38 3.11
C ILE A 95 12.58 -20.04 2.51
N LEU A 96 13.77 -19.56 2.85
CA LEU A 96 14.27 -18.27 2.38
C LEU A 96 14.94 -18.32 1.00
N ALA A 97 15.30 -19.51 0.49
CA ALA A 97 15.97 -19.67 -0.81
C ALA A 97 15.30 -18.94 -2.00
N PRO A 98 13.95 -18.88 -2.12
CA PRO A 98 13.28 -18.15 -3.20
C PRO A 98 13.52 -16.64 -3.20
N TYR A 99 13.87 -16.04 -2.06
CA TYR A 99 14.07 -14.60 -1.91
C TYR A 99 15.47 -14.14 -2.35
N GLU A 100 16.39 -15.06 -2.65
CA GLU A 100 17.80 -14.74 -2.94
C GLU A 100 18.42 -13.80 -1.87
N TYR A 101 18.12 -14.06 -0.59
CA TYR A 101 18.60 -13.22 0.52
C TYR A 101 20.15 -13.13 0.55
N ASP A 102 20.65 -11.99 1.00
CA ASP A 102 22.09 -11.74 1.18
C ASP A 102 22.55 -12.11 2.58
N GLU A 103 21.83 -11.63 3.60
CA GLU A 103 22.14 -11.85 5.01
C GLU A 103 20.87 -12.11 5.84
N ILE A 104 20.89 -13.12 6.70
CA ILE A 104 19.89 -13.29 7.78
C ILE A 104 20.38 -12.45 8.96
N LEU A 105 19.67 -11.36 9.25
CA LEU A 105 20.05 -10.39 10.27
C LEU A 105 19.67 -10.86 11.67
N HIS A 106 18.45 -11.41 11.83
CA HIS A 106 17.90 -11.80 13.12
C HIS A 106 16.77 -12.82 12.97
N THR A 107 16.59 -13.67 13.98
CA THR A 107 15.45 -14.60 14.08
C THR A 107 14.84 -14.44 15.46
N GLU A 108 13.59 -13.98 15.50
CA GLU A 108 12.86 -13.68 16.73
C GLU A 108 11.82 -14.75 17.00
N GLU A 109 11.87 -15.40 18.17
CA GLU A 109 10.90 -16.42 18.55
C GLU A 109 9.56 -15.79 18.97
N VAL A 110 8.46 -16.32 18.45
CA VAL A 110 7.10 -15.91 18.80
C VAL A 110 6.24 -17.12 19.09
N ASP A 111 5.11 -16.95 19.76
CA ASP A 111 4.27 -18.07 20.27
C ASP A 111 3.94 -19.14 19.21
N ALA A 112 3.72 -18.71 17.97
CA ALA A 112 3.31 -19.58 16.86
C ALA A 112 4.40 -19.84 15.80
N GLY A 113 5.65 -19.42 16.04
CA GLY A 113 6.71 -19.59 15.05
C GLY A 113 7.91 -18.67 15.28
N VAL A 114 8.45 -18.12 14.20
CA VAL A 114 9.56 -17.16 14.24
C VAL A 114 9.34 -16.03 13.25
N VAL A 115 9.78 -14.82 13.57
CA VAL A 115 9.90 -13.71 12.62
C VAL A 115 11.37 -13.60 12.20
N VAL A 116 11.63 -13.67 10.90
CA VAL A 116 12.98 -13.64 10.36
C VAL A 116 13.22 -12.33 9.64
N PHE A 117 14.27 -11.64 10.04
CA PHE A 117 14.74 -10.40 9.42
C PHE A 117 15.91 -10.73 8.50
N PHE A 118 15.83 -10.35 7.24
CA PHE A 118 16.89 -10.60 6.26
C PHE A 118 16.95 -9.51 5.20
N THR A 119 18.11 -9.34 4.57
CA THR A 119 18.31 -8.40 3.47
C THR A 119 18.28 -9.10 2.11
N GLN A 120 17.82 -8.39 1.08
CA GLN A 120 17.92 -8.82 -0.31
C GLN A 120 18.29 -7.62 -1.22
N TYR A 121 18.77 -7.90 -2.44
CA TYR A 121 19.07 -6.88 -3.44
C TYR A 121 18.21 -7.05 -4.70
N ILE A 122 17.25 -6.15 -4.94
CA ILE A 122 16.29 -6.26 -6.06
C ILE A 122 16.98 -6.21 -7.44
N LYS A 123 18.15 -5.55 -7.57
CA LYS A 123 18.99 -5.57 -8.79
C LYS A 123 20.46 -5.46 -8.40
N LYS A 124 21.26 -6.51 -8.66
CA LYS A 124 22.71 -6.57 -8.32
C LYS A 124 23.52 -5.39 -8.86
N ASP A 125 23.09 -4.81 -9.98
CA ASP A 125 23.78 -3.68 -10.60
C ASP A 125 23.49 -2.32 -9.94
N ILE A 126 22.30 -2.16 -9.33
CA ILE A 126 21.86 -0.89 -8.71
C ILE A 126 22.04 -0.94 -7.18
N ARG A 127 22.21 -2.14 -6.59
CA ARG A 127 22.43 -2.37 -5.16
C ARG A 127 21.39 -1.69 -4.26
N ILE A 128 20.13 -1.79 -4.66
CA ILE A 128 19.03 -1.37 -3.81
C ILE A 128 18.84 -2.45 -2.76
N GLU A 129 19.22 -2.14 -1.53
CA GLU A 129 19.03 -3.00 -0.37
C GLU A 129 17.56 -2.95 0.05
N VAL A 130 17.00 -4.12 0.35
CA VAL A 130 15.65 -4.28 0.87
C VAL A 130 15.73 -5.07 2.15
N LEU A 131 15.13 -4.53 3.21
CA LEU A 131 14.97 -5.20 4.49
C LEU A 131 13.63 -5.92 4.52
N ASN A 132 13.65 -7.21 4.82
CA ASN A 132 12.44 -8.02 4.92
C ASN A 132 12.20 -8.45 6.35
N ALA A 133 10.94 -8.59 6.71
CA ALA A 133 10.48 -9.27 7.91
C ALA A 133 9.43 -10.31 7.51
N THR A 134 9.72 -11.60 7.68
CA THR A 134 8.82 -12.70 7.28
C THR A 134 8.47 -13.57 8.47
N PHE A 135 7.18 -13.86 8.65
CA PHE A 135 6.73 -14.80 9.68
C PHE A 135 6.77 -16.24 9.14
N ILE A 136 7.49 -17.12 9.84
CA ILE A 136 7.55 -18.55 9.57
C ILE A 136 6.80 -19.28 10.68
N LYS A 137 5.70 -19.91 10.31
CA LYS A 137 4.76 -20.54 11.23
C LYS A 137 5.19 -21.95 11.59
N LYS A 138 5.06 -22.28 12.86
CA LYS A 138 5.22 -23.65 13.37
C LYS A 138 3.87 -24.34 13.42
N THR A 139 3.72 -25.40 12.64
CA THR A 139 2.53 -26.25 12.64
C THR A 139 2.81 -27.64 13.21
N GLN A 140 1.75 -28.43 13.37
CA GLN A 140 1.89 -29.85 13.71
C GLN A 140 2.64 -30.68 12.66
N TYR A 141 2.81 -30.15 11.44
CA TYR A 141 3.49 -30.83 10.33
C TYR A 141 4.92 -30.32 10.10
N GLY A 142 5.38 -29.36 10.89
CA GLY A 142 6.69 -28.73 10.74
C GLY A 142 6.59 -27.22 10.53
N TRP A 143 7.57 -26.66 9.84
CA TRP A 143 7.69 -25.23 9.60
C TRP A 143 7.20 -24.87 8.20
N GLU A 144 6.30 -23.89 8.13
CA GLU A 144 5.76 -23.38 6.87
C GLU A 144 5.94 -21.87 6.78
N GLU A 145 6.22 -21.41 5.57
CA GLU A 145 6.22 -19.99 5.26
C GLU A 145 4.78 -19.46 5.37
N SER A 146 4.60 -18.36 6.10
CA SER A 146 3.33 -17.64 6.05
C SER A 146 3.33 -16.64 4.91
N THR A 147 2.15 -16.26 4.42
CA THR A 147 2.02 -15.12 3.49
C THR A 147 2.17 -13.77 4.19
N GLU A 148 2.57 -13.76 5.47
CA GLU A 148 2.64 -12.58 6.29
C GLU A 148 4.08 -12.11 6.40
N GLY A 149 4.27 -10.85 6.06
CA GLY A 149 5.53 -10.17 6.13
C GLY A 149 5.44 -8.83 5.43
N ALA A 150 6.55 -8.11 5.40
CA ALA A 150 6.69 -6.93 4.56
C ALA A 150 8.12 -6.80 4.09
N GLU A 151 8.25 -6.12 2.96
CA GLU A 151 9.51 -5.67 2.41
C GLU A 151 9.62 -4.16 2.62
N HIS A 152 10.81 -3.67 2.94
CA HIS A 152 11.09 -2.25 3.10
C HIS A 152 12.30 -1.87 2.26
N THR A 153 12.06 -1.11 1.20
CA THR A 153 13.13 -0.64 0.32
C THR A 153 13.87 0.52 0.96
N LEU A 154 15.17 0.36 1.18
CA LEU A 154 16.02 1.35 1.83
C LEU A 154 16.51 2.38 0.80
N LEU A 155 15.61 3.25 0.34
CA LEU A 155 15.95 4.35 -0.60
C LEU A 155 16.27 5.66 0.12
N ASP A 156 15.87 5.79 1.38
CA ASP A 156 15.84 7.06 2.08
C ASP A 156 17.19 7.45 2.66
N LYS A 157 17.50 8.74 2.54
CA LYS A 157 18.67 9.38 3.16
C LYS A 157 18.38 9.87 4.58
N GLU A 158 17.32 9.37 5.19
CA GLU A 158 16.90 9.78 6.52
C GLU A 158 17.80 9.19 7.60
N ASP A 159 17.70 9.69 8.83
CA ASP A 159 18.51 9.20 9.95
C ASP A 159 18.02 7.82 10.44
N LEU A 160 16.77 7.48 10.14
CA LEU A 160 16.10 6.25 10.52
C LEU A 160 15.04 5.92 9.46
N SER A 161 15.03 4.69 8.95
CA SER A 161 13.97 4.18 8.09
C SER A 161 12.97 3.34 8.90
N HIS A 162 11.75 3.16 8.37
CA HIS A 162 10.73 2.35 9.04
C HIS A 162 9.72 1.76 8.06
N GLN A 163 9.15 0.62 8.43
CA GLN A 163 8.01 -0.04 7.81
C GLN A 163 7.15 -0.64 8.92
N LEU A 164 5.83 -0.56 8.77
CA LEU A 164 4.90 -1.30 9.61
C LEU A 164 4.36 -2.51 8.84
N VAL A 165 4.29 -3.64 9.53
CA VAL A 165 3.49 -4.81 9.17
C VAL A 165 2.25 -4.81 10.05
N THR A 166 1.06 -4.72 9.44
CA THR A 166 -0.20 -4.74 10.17
C THR A 166 -0.66 -6.16 10.47
N THR A 167 -1.47 -6.33 11.51
CA THR A 167 -2.10 -7.61 11.86
C THR A 167 -2.88 -8.20 10.68
N SER A 168 -2.66 -9.48 10.40
CA SER A 168 -3.47 -10.24 9.46
C SER A 168 -4.77 -10.74 10.13
N SER A 169 -5.67 -11.37 9.36
CA SER A 169 -6.82 -12.06 9.95
C SER A 169 -6.46 -13.39 10.65
N GLU A 170 -5.19 -13.83 10.63
CA GLU A 170 -4.77 -15.06 11.28
C GLU A 170 -4.58 -14.86 12.79
N GLU A 171 -5.28 -15.68 13.58
CA GLU A 171 -5.25 -15.65 15.05
C GLU A 171 -3.85 -15.91 15.65
N SER A 172 -2.94 -16.50 14.86
CA SER A 172 -1.58 -16.84 15.28
C SER A 172 -0.50 -15.85 14.79
N SER A 173 -0.90 -14.76 14.15
CA SER A 173 0.03 -13.76 13.62
C SER A 173 0.72 -13.01 14.76
N PRO A 174 2.06 -12.82 14.70
CA PRO A 174 2.77 -11.99 15.67
C PRO A 174 2.65 -10.48 15.37
N PHE A 175 2.01 -10.10 14.27
CA PHE A 175 1.86 -8.70 13.86
C PHE A 175 0.77 -7.98 14.67
N PRO A 176 0.94 -6.70 15.02
CA PRO A 176 1.73 -5.71 14.28
C PRO A 176 3.20 -5.61 14.68
N LEU A 177 4.04 -5.25 13.71
CA LEU A 177 5.48 -5.09 13.87
C LEU A 177 5.95 -3.84 13.12
N VAL A 178 6.70 -2.96 13.79
CA VAL A 178 7.45 -1.88 13.14
C VAL A 178 8.92 -2.27 13.07
N PHE A 179 9.57 -2.08 11.92
CA PHE A 179 10.98 -2.39 11.75
C PHE A 179 11.65 -1.45 10.75
N GLY A 180 12.98 -1.37 10.76
CA GLY A 180 13.72 -0.50 9.84
C GLY A 180 15.23 -0.48 10.05
N LYS A 181 15.92 0.47 9.41
CA LYS A 181 17.37 0.66 9.50
C LYS A 181 17.71 1.95 10.24
N VAL A 182 18.75 1.91 11.08
CA VAL A 182 19.33 3.08 11.74
C VAL A 182 20.52 3.57 10.91
N ILE A 183 20.38 4.76 10.32
CA ILE A 183 21.38 5.34 9.42
C ILE A 183 22.27 6.34 10.19
N ASN A 184 21.68 7.12 11.10
CA ASN A 184 22.42 8.02 11.97
C ASN A 184 23.04 7.26 13.15
N ARG A 185 24.38 7.24 13.18
CA ARG A 185 25.18 6.54 14.19
C ARG A 185 25.03 7.10 15.61
N ASP A 186 24.55 8.32 15.75
CA ASP A 186 24.29 8.93 17.06
C ASP A 186 23.03 8.36 17.72
N ILE A 187 22.16 7.69 16.94
CA ILE A 187 20.97 6.99 17.45
C ILE A 187 21.38 5.65 18.08
N SER A 188 21.34 5.57 19.41
CA SER A 188 21.59 4.34 20.16
C SER A 188 20.33 3.53 20.43
N GLU A 189 19.17 4.18 20.51
CA GLU A 189 17.89 3.52 20.84
C GLU A 189 16.77 4.08 19.95
N VAL A 190 15.80 3.23 19.63
CA VAL A 190 14.59 3.63 18.91
C VAL A 190 13.39 3.37 19.81
N LEU A 191 12.51 4.35 19.92
CA LEU A 191 11.31 4.29 20.74
C LEU A 191 10.08 4.51 19.86
N VAL A 192 9.14 3.58 19.91
CA VAL A 192 7.84 3.71 19.24
C VAL A 192 6.80 4.13 20.27
N ARG A 193 6.07 5.22 20.03
CA ARG A 193 5.09 5.77 20.97
C ARG A 193 3.73 5.95 20.31
N LYS A 194 2.68 5.34 20.86
CA LYS A 194 1.30 5.63 20.47
C LYS A 194 0.91 7.04 20.88
N VAL A 195 0.35 7.82 19.95
CA VAL A 195 0.03 9.23 20.20
C VAL A 195 -1.11 9.37 21.21
N GLU A 196 -2.16 8.56 21.11
CA GLU A 196 -3.35 8.69 21.95
C GLU A 196 -3.16 8.12 23.35
N SER A 197 -2.72 6.86 23.44
CA SER A 197 -2.55 6.17 24.72
C SER A 197 -1.26 6.56 25.45
N LYS A 198 -0.31 7.19 24.74
CA LYS A 198 1.06 7.45 25.23
C LYS A 198 1.80 6.18 25.65
N GLN A 199 1.37 5.02 25.17
CA GLN A 199 2.07 3.77 25.36
C GLN A 199 3.36 3.77 24.54
N GLU A 200 4.45 3.36 25.16
CA GLU A 200 5.80 3.34 24.59
C GLU A 200 6.29 1.90 24.45
N TYR A 201 6.98 1.63 23.35
CA TYR A 201 7.61 0.36 23.01
C TYR A 201 9.08 0.65 22.67
N THR A 202 10.01 0.15 23.47
CA THR A 202 11.43 0.20 23.16
C THR A 202 11.75 -0.82 22.08
N ALA A 203 12.37 -0.40 20.99
CA ALA A 203 12.78 -1.29 19.93
C ALA A 203 14.04 -2.09 20.31
N GLU A 204 14.12 -3.31 19.77
CA GLU A 204 15.33 -4.11 19.79
C GLU A 204 16.24 -3.69 18.63
N ASN A 205 17.56 -3.72 18.87
CA ASN A 205 18.55 -3.38 17.86
C ASN A 205 19.21 -4.65 17.33
N ILE A 206 19.30 -4.75 16.02
CA ILE A 206 20.01 -5.82 15.31
C ILE A 206 21.28 -5.21 14.70
N ILE A 207 22.40 -5.91 14.80
CA ILE A 207 23.67 -5.51 14.18
C ILE A 207 24.05 -6.56 13.15
N SER A 208 24.15 -6.17 11.89
CA SER A 208 24.61 -7.07 10.82
C SER A 208 26.09 -7.41 10.95
N ASP A 209 26.52 -8.41 10.18
CA ASP A 209 27.92 -8.80 10.01
C ASP A 209 28.78 -7.65 9.46
N SER A 210 28.18 -6.75 8.67
CA SER A 210 28.82 -5.54 8.16
C SER A 210 28.91 -4.41 9.20
N GLY A 211 28.27 -4.57 10.37
CA GLY A 211 28.21 -3.58 11.44
C GLY A 211 27.15 -2.49 11.22
N GLU A 212 26.25 -2.69 10.27
CA GLU A 212 25.08 -1.85 10.10
C GLU A 212 24.04 -2.17 11.16
N LYS A 213 23.17 -1.19 11.46
CA LYS A 213 22.23 -1.28 12.57
C LYS A 213 20.80 -1.26 12.03
N TYR A 214 20.04 -2.25 12.42
CA TYR A 214 18.61 -2.38 12.15
C TYR A 214 17.86 -2.40 13.47
N TRP A 215 16.54 -2.26 13.41
CA TRP A 215 15.71 -2.24 14.60
C TRP A 215 14.32 -2.82 14.33
N PHE A 216 13.68 -3.34 15.38
CA PHE A 216 12.30 -3.77 15.32
C PHE A 216 11.58 -3.62 16.66
N ALA A 217 10.26 -3.50 16.63
CA ALA A 217 9.40 -3.45 17.80
C ALA A 217 8.05 -4.09 17.49
N PHE A 218 7.67 -5.12 18.26
CA PHE A 218 6.28 -5.56 18.32
C PHE A 218 5.47 -4.52 19.08
N ALA A 219 4.61 -3.82 18.36
CA ALA A 219 3.78 -2.76 18.90
C ALA A 219 2.35 -3.04 18.47
N ASP A 220 1.43 -3.05 19.43
CA ASP A 220 0.00 -3.34 19.23
C ASP A 220 -0.71 -2.18 18.51
N ILE A 221 -0.15 -1.66 17.43
CA ILE A 221 -0.61 -0.50 16.67
C ILE A 221 -1.68 -0.95 15.67
N ASN A 222 -2.90 -0.43 15.83
CA ASN A 222 -3.95 -0.64 14.86
C ASN A 222 -3.70 0.19 13.59
N PRO A 223 -4.22 -0.22 12.41
CA PRO A 223 -4.00 0.52 11.17
C PRO A 223 -4.42 2.00 11.19
N ASP A 224 -5.45 2.30 11.99
CA ASP A 224 -6.02 3.63 12.17
C ASP A 224 -5.39 4.42 13.34
N GLU A 225 -4.44 3.84 14.08
CA GLU A 225 -3.78 4.50 15.21
C GLU A 225 -2.55 5.28 14.77
N MET A 226 -2.40 6.48 15.34
CA MET A 226 -1.20 7.29 15.16
C MET A 226 -0.10 6.84 16.14
N PHE A 227 1.13 6.77 15.65
CA PHE A 227 2.30 6.55 16.47
C PHE A 227 3.44 7.47 16.04
N GLU A 228 4.47 7.56 16.87
CA GLU A 228 5.67 8.35 16.64
C GLU A 228 6.87 7.42 16.80
N ILE A 229 7.91 7.64 16.00
CA ILE A 229 9.18 6.93 16.11
C ILE A 229 10.26 7.93 16.49
N HIS A 230 10.88 7.73 17.65
CA HIS A 230 11.95 8.58 18.16
C HIS A 230 13.28 7.85 18.05
N GLY A 231 14.30 8.52 17.50
CA GLY A 231 15.69 8.10 17.58
C GLY A 231 16.39 8.83 18.74
N LEU A 232 16.89 8.06 19.71
CA LEU A 232 17.50 8.57 20.93
C LEU A 232 19.01 8.33 20.95
N THR A 233 19.75 9.31 21.46
CA THR A 233 21.17 9.18 21.81
C THR A 233 21.36 8.33 23.06
N ARG A 234 22.63 8.01 23.37
CA ARG A 234 23.01 7.17 24.53
C ARG A 234 22.60 7.77 25.88
N ASP A 235 22.48 9.09 25.96
CA ASP A 235 22.01 9.80 27.15
C ASP A 235 20.49 10.06 27.14
N GLY A 236 19.76 9.48 26.19
CA GLY A 236 18.30 9.53 26.10
C GLY A 236 17.75 10.80 25.47
N GLN A 237 18.56 11.60 24.76
CA GLN A 237 18.06 12.77 24.03
C GLN A 237 17.45 12.32 22.70
N ILE A 238 16.25 12.79 22.41
CA ILE A 238 15.61 12.60 21.10
C ILE A 238 16.35 13.51 20.11
N ILE A 239 17.00 12.91 19.12
CA ILE A 239 17.70 13.61 18.02
C ILE A 239 17.02 13.39 16.68
N TYR A 240 16.03 12.50 16.64
CA TYR A 240 15.21 12.20 15.48
C TYR A 240 13.78 11.88 15.91
N SER A 241 12.79 12.33 15.15
CA SER A 241 11.38 12.06 15.41
C SER A 241 10.63 12.04 14.09
N ILE A 242 9.91 10.95 13.82
CA ILE A 242 8.91 10.88 12.75
C ILE A 242 7.56 10.73 13.43
N ASP A 243 6.64 11.65 13.12
CA ASP A 243 5.24 11.46 13.41
C ASP A 243 4.66 10.61 12.28
N THR A 244 4.31 9.35 12.58
CA THR A 244 3.75 8.42 11.61
C THR A 244 2.22 8.45 11.66
N LEU A 245 1.62 9.11 10.68
CA LEU A 245 0.22 9.02 10.35
C LEU A 245 0.01 7.78 9.48
N TYR A 246 -0.71 6.82 10.03
CA TYR A 246 -1.16 5.60 9.39
C TYR A 246 -0.09 4.53 9.17
N ALA A 247 -0.50 3.33 9.55
CA ALA A 247 0.16 2.05 9.38
C ALA A 247 0.56 1.66 7.95
N ASN A 248 0.13 2.42 6.95
CA ASN A 248 0.23 2.04 5.54
C ASN A 248 1.43 2.66 4.80
N GLY A 249 2.45 3.14 5.53
CA GLY A 249 3.77 3.44 4.95
C GLY A 249 3.95 4.83 4.32
N ASP A 250 2.93 5.70 4.39
CA ASP A 250 3.04 7.09 3.87
C ASP A 250 2.90 8.10 5.02
N SER A 251 3.98 8.32 5.80
CA SER A 251 3.99 9.42 6.77
C SER A 251 5.17 10.40 6.67
N PRO A 252 4.87 11.60 6.19
CA PRO A 252 5.65 12.82 6.29
C PRO A 252 5.19 13.70 7.47
N VAL A 253 6.18 14.37 8.05
CA VAL A 253 6.03 15.41 9.09
C VAL A 253 4.92 16.40 8.73
N LEU A 254 3.88 16.49 9.56
CA LEU A 254 2.80 17.45 9.42
C LEU A 254 3.26 18.86 9.80
N GLU A 255 3.56 19.71 8.82
CA GLU A 255 3.29 21.14 9.00
C GLU A 255 1.76 21.36 8.98
N GLU A 256 1.28 22.52 9.48
CA GLU A 256 -0.15 22.86 9.48
C GLU A 256 -0.77 22.50 8.13
N VAL A 257 -1.77 21.60 8.14
CA VAL A 257 -2.49 21.11 6.96
C VAL A 257 -2.74 22.29 6.04
N ASN A 258 -2.17 22.29 4.83
CA ASN A 258 -2.38 23.38 3.87
C ASN A 258 -3.87 23.37 3.49
N PRO A 259 -4.71 24.29 4.02
CA PRO A 259 -6.14 24.22 3.80
C PRO A 259 -6.51 24.54 2.34
N ASN A 260 -5.55 25.09 1.57
CA ASN A 260 -5.71 25.38 0.15
C ASN A 260 -5.26 24.23 -0.75
N ALA A 261 -4.55 23.22 -0.23
CA ALA A 261 -4.07 22.10 -1.03
C ALA A 261 -5.24 21.35 -1.70
N ALA A 262 -6.37 21.23 -0.99
CA ALA A 262 -7.57 20.56 -1.49
C ALA A 262 -8.31 21.36 -2.59
N ASN A 263 -8.03 22.66 -2.72
CA ASN A 263 -8.62 23.53 -3.74
C ASN A 263 -7.80 23.48 -5.04
N PHE A 264 -7.47 22.27 -5.50
CA PHE A 264 -6.75 22.10 -6.76
C PHE A 264 -7.63 22.48 -7.95
N GLU A 265 -7.23 23.53 -8.68
CA GLU A 265 -7.87 23.96 -9.92
C GLU A 265 -6.83 24.46 -10.93
N LEU A 266 -7.06 24.17 -12.22
CA LEU A 266 -6.35 24.83 -13.29
C LEU A 266 -6.87 26.26 -13.46
N THR A 267 -5.97 27.19 -13.73
CA THR A 267 -6.36 28.53 -14.21
C THR A 267 -7.03 28.40 -15.59
N ALA A 268 -7.73 29.45 -16.04
CA ALA A 268 -8.38 29.43 -17.35
C ALA A 268 -7.41 29.16 -18.50
N GLU A 269 -6.20 29.73 -18.43
CA GLU A 269 -5.14 29.54 -19.43
C GLU A 269 -4.58 28.11 -19.40
N GLU A 270 -4.26 27.58 -18.21
CA GLU A 270 -3.83 26.18 -18.04
C GLU A 270 -4.89 25.19 -18.52
N PHE A 271 -6.17 25.47 -18.23
CA PHE A 271 -7.29 24.63 -18.68
C PHE A 271 -7.45 24.65 -20.20
N GLU A 272 -7.30 25.81 -20.85
CA GLU A 272 -7.34 25.90 -22.31
C GLU A 272 -6.22 25.06 -22.94
N ILE A 273 -4.99 25.18 -22.43
CA ILE A 273 -3.85 24.39 -22.90
C ILE A 273 -4.07 22.90 -22.65
N TYR A 274 -4.58 22.53 -21.47
CA TYR A 274 -4.94 21.16 -21.15
C TYR A 274 -5.91 20.56 -22.17
N GLN A 275 -6.98 21.28 -22.52
CA GLN A 275 -7.95 20.81 -23.52
C GLN A 275 -7.33 20.65 -24.91
N LEU A 276 -6.40 21.53 -25.30
CA LEU A 276 -5.68 21.40 -26.56
C LEU A 276 -4.78 20.16 -26.58
N LEU A 277 -4.01 19.93 -25.51
CA LEU A 277 -3.13 18.76 -25.37
C LEU A 277 -3.91 17.44 -25.37
N LYS A 278 -5.14 17.41 -24.84
CA LYS A 278 -6.02 16.24 -24.90
C LYS A 278 -6.47 15.87 -26.31
N LEU A 279 -6.59 16.86 -27.20
CA LEU A 279 -7.00 16.63 -28.58
C LEU A 279 -5.85 16.09 -29.41
N GLU A 280 -4.69 16.75 -29.31
CA GLU A 280 -3.45 16.37 -29.98
C GLU A 280 -2.29 16.90 -29.13
N PHE A 281 -1.40 15.99 -28.72
CA PHE A 281 -0.25 16.37 -27.90
C PHE A 281 0.77 17.13 -28.76
N ASP A 282 0.89 18.43 -28.52
CA ASP A 282 1.90 19.31 -29.11
C ASP A 282 2.82 19.87 -28.01
N PRO A 283 4.09 19.43 -27.93
CA PRO A 283 5.06 19.93 -26.96
C PRO A 283 5.25 21.44 -27.01
N GLN A 284 5.00 22.09 -28.16
CA GLN A 284 5.14 23.53 -28.29
C GLN A 284 4.14 24.30 -27.42
N LEU A 285 3.02 23.68 -27.03
CA LEU A 285 2.06 24.27 -26.09
C LEU A 285 2.58 24.33 -24.66
N LEU A 286 3.64 23.57 -24.34
CA LEU A 286 4.31 23.61 -23.04
C LEU A 286 5.39 24.71 -22.97
N LEU A 287 5.84 25.22 -24.12
CA LEU A 287 6.81 26.31 -24.17
C LEU A 287 6.23 27.59 -23.57
N GLY A 288 6.88 28.08 -22.53
CA GLY A 288 6.47 29.29 -21.81
C GLY A 288 5.58 29.02 -20.61
N LEU A 289 5.12 27.78 -20.41
CA LEU A 289 4.52 27.39 -19.15
C LEU A 289 5.56 27.32 -18.03
N SER A 290 5.13 27.67 -16.82
CA SER A 290 5.94 27.45 -15.63
C SER A 290 6.02 25.95 -15.31
N PRO A 291 7.10 25.47 -14.65
CA PRO A 291 7.18 24.08 -14.19
C PRO A 291 5.97 23.67 -13.34
N VAL A 292 5.49 24.57 -12.48
CA VAL A 292 4.30 24.33 -11.64
C VAL A 292 3.05 24.14 -12.50
N SER A 293 2.86 24.95 -13.54
CA SER A 293 1.74 24.80 -14.47
C SER A 293 1.76 23.45 -15.18
N ILE A 294 2.92 23.01 -15.67
CA ILE A 294 3.08 21.71 -16.33
C ILE A 294 2.78 20.57 -15.36
N ALA A 295 3.26 20.66 -14.11
CA ALA A 295 2.95 19.67 -13.08
C ALA A 295 1.45 19.64 -12.75
N LYS A 296 0.76 20.79 -12.72
CA LYS A 296 -0.72 20.83 -12.59
C LYS A 296 -1.43 20.14 -13.76
N LEU A 297 -0.96 20.31 -15.00
CA LEU A 297 -1.52 19.57 -16.15
C LEU A 297 -1.39 18.05 -15.96
N PHE A 298 -0.25 17.60 -15.44
CA PHE A 298 -0.01 16.19 -15.12
C PHE A 298 -0.94 15.65 -14.03
N VAL A 299 -1.16 16.44 -12.96
CA VAL A 299 -2.11 16.08 -11.90
C VAL A 299 -3.54 16.04 -12.42
N GLN A 300 -3.94 17.01 -13.24
CA GLN A 300 -5.26 17.01 -13.87
C GLN A 300 -5.45 15.81 -14.80
N ALA A 301 -4.44 15.44 -15.60
CA ALA A 301 -4.49 14.24 -16.44
C ALA A 301 -4.63 12.96 -15.60
N THR A 302 -3.98 12.89 -14.44
CA THR A 302 -4.14 11.77 -13.49
C THR A 302 -5.55 11.71 -12.93
N ARG A 303 -6.12 12.85 -12.54
CA ARG A 303 -7.49 12.96 -11.98
C ARG A 303 -8.58 12.63 -13.00
N ASP A 304 -8.39 13.02 -14.26
CA ASP A 304 -9.35 12.74 -15.34
C ASP A 304 -9.16 11.36 -15.98
N GLU A 305 -8.22 10.55 -15.47
CA GLU A 305 -7.84 9.24 -16.03
C GLU A 305 -7.36 9.30 -17.49
N GLU A 306 -6.78 10.44 -17.89
CA GLU A 306 -6.23 10.68 -19.24
C GLU A 306 -4.80 10.15 -19.34
N TRP A 307 -4.65 8.82 -19.24
CA TRP A 307 -3.35 8.18 -19.05
C TRP A 307 -2.36 8.35 -20.21
N GLU A 308 -2.87 8.48 -21.44
CA GLU A 308 -2.02 8.79 -22.59
C GLU A 308 -1.40 10.18 -22.47
N LEU A 309 -2.21 11.20 -22.19
CA LEU A 309 -1.70 12.55 -21.98
C LEU A 309 -0.73 12.61 -20.80
N LYS A 310 -1.05 11.92 -19.70
CA LYS A 310 -0.15 11.79 -18.55
C LYS A 310 1.22 11.23 -18.97
N TYR A 311 1.23 10.18 -19.80
CA TYR A 311 2.45 9.58 -20.29
C TYR A 311 3.24 10.53 -21.20
N GLU A 312 2.56 11.28 -22.08
CA GLU A 312 3.22 12.25 -22.97
C GLU A 312 3.85 13.44 -22.22
N LEU A 313 3.35 13.78 -21.02
CA LEU A 313 3.93 14.83 -20.18
C LEU A 313 5.27 14.45 -19.51
N TYR A 314 5.66 13.17 -19.56
CA TYR A 314 7.01 12.77 -19.16
C TYR A 314 8.06 13.22 -20.20
N THR A 315 9.27 13.46 -19.72
CA THR A 315 10.42 13.77 -20.59
C THR A 315 10.61 12.72 -21.70
N ASP A 316 10.96 13.17 -22.90
CA ASP A 316 11.33 12.31 -24.04
C ASP A 316 12.84 12.33 -24.32
N ARG A 317 13.63 12.90 -23.41
CA ARG A 317 15.08 12.94 -23.50
C ARG A 317 15.68 11.54 -23.59
N ASP A 318 16.53 11.36 -24.59
CA ASP A 318 17.25 10.13 -24.87
C ASP A 318 18.31 9.78 -23.81
N ASP A 319 18.76 10.76 -23.03
CA ASP A 319 19.69 10.56 -21.91
C ASP A 319 19.00 10.25 -20.57
N VAL A 320 17.67 10.20 -20.54
CA VAL A 320 16.87 9.82 -19.37
C VAL A 320 16.18 8.49 -19.64
N ARG A 321 16.29 7.54 -18.71
CA ARG A 321 15.62 6.24 -18.86
C ARG A 321 14.11 6.42 -18.68
N ARG A 322 13.36 6.26 -19.77
CA ARG A 322 11.89 6.13 -19.81
C ARG A 322 11.53 4.72 -20.27
N ILE A 323 10.51 4.10 -19.68
CA ILE A 323 9.99 2.82 -20.18
C ILE A 323 9.11 3.06 -21.40
N GLU A 324 9.02 2.08 -22.29
CA GLU A 324 8.19 2.16 -23.50
C GLU A 324 6.71 2.31 -23.15
N LYS A 325 5.95 2.99 -24.01
CA LYS A 325 4.53 3.33 -23.76
C LYS A 325 3.68 2.09 -23.50
N GLU A 326 3.88 1.03 -24.29
CA GLU A 326 3.19 -0.23 -24.12
C GLU A 326 3.58 -0.97 -22.85
N GLU A 327 4.81 -0.79 -22.35
CA GLU A 327 5.27 -1.35 -21.08
C GLU A 327 4.67 -0.60 -19.90
N TYR A 328 4.68 0.73 -19.97
CA TYR A 328 4.01 1.60 -19.01
C TYR A 328 2.56 1.17 -18.78
N PHE A 329 1.76 1.00 -19.83
CA PHE A 329 0.35 0.61 -19.67
C PHE A 329 0.13 -0.82 -19.18
N ARG A 330 1.13 -1.71 -19.25
CA ARG A 330 1.03 -3.06 -18.66
C ARG A 330 1.32 -3.06 -17.17
N GLU A 331 2.25 -2.23 -16.73
CA GLU A 331 2.81 -2.27 -15.38
C GLU A 331 2.25 -1.15 -14.49
N MET A 332 1.57 -0.15 -15.06
CA MET A 332 1.09 1.02 -14.34
C MET A 332 0.13 0.63 -13.20
N VAL A 333 0.56 0.95 -11.98
CA VAL A 333 -0.32 1.09 -10.82
C VAL A 333 -0.93 2.49 -10.86
N TYR A 334 -2.24 2.61 -10.66
CA TYR A 334 -2.94 3.89 -10.68
C TYR A 334 -2.71 4.61 -9.33
N PRO A 335 -1.85 5.65 -9.27
CA PRO A 335 -1.66 6.37 -8.02
C PRO A 335 -2.90 7.20 -7.72
N ASP A 336 -3.19 7.38 -6.43
CA ASP A 336 -4.17 8.36 -5.99
C ASP A 336 -3.68 9.77 -6.39
N ALA A 337 -4.51 10.54 -7.10
CA ALA A 337 -4.15 11.90 -7.51
C ALA A 337 -4.00 12.83 -6.31
N ASP A 338 -4.65 12.51 -5.20
CA ASP A 338 -4.74 13.34 -4.00
C ASP A 338 -3.36 13.58 -3.36
N ILE A 339 -2.38 12.68 -3.56
CA ILE A 339 -1.00 12.86 -3.06
C ILE A 339 -0.29 14.07 -3.68
N PHE A 340 -0.74 14.50 -4.87
CA PHE A 340 -0.19 15.65 -5.58
C PHE A 340 -0.93 16.96 -5.27
N PHE A 341 -2.05 16.92 -4.57
CA PHE A 341 -2.80 18.13 -4.23
C PHE A 341 -2.00 18.98 -3.26
N GLY A 342 -1.87 20.28 -3.55
CA GLY A 342 -0.91 21.19 -2.90
C GLY A 342 0.22 21.63 -3.85
N ILE A 343 0.44 20.92 -4.96
CA ILE A 343 1.45 21.29 -5.95
C ILE A 343 1.23 22.67 -6.57
N GLN A 344 -0.02 23.14 -6.62
CA GLN A 344 -0.38 24.47 -7.12
C GLN A 344 0.25 25.61 -6.30
N ASP A 345 0.55 25.36 -5.03
CA ASP A 345 1.23 26.29 -4.13
C ASP A 345 2.75 26.00 -4.05
N GLY A 346 3.23 25.07 -4.87
CA GLY A 346 4.60 24.60 -4.86
C GLY A 346 5.60 25.66 -5.31
N THR A 347 6.80 25.58 -4.75
CA THR A 347 7.94 26.41 -5.17
C THR A 347 8.87 25.59 -6.05
N PHE A 348 9.15 26.09 -7.25
CA PHE A 348 10.10 25.46 -8.16
C PHE A 348 11.54 25.86 -7.83
N HIS A 349 12.42 24.85 -7.80
CA HIS A 349 13.87 24.99 -7.60
C HIS A 349 14.60 24.45 -8.84
N ASP A 350 15.34 25.32 -9.54
CA ASP A 350 16.20 24.96 -10.67
C ASP A 350 17.61 24.65 -10.15
N ASN A 351 18.12 23.44 -10.42
CA ASN A 351 19.45 23.02 -9.99
C ASN A 351 20.57 23.48 -10.94
N GLY A 352 20.22 24.04 -12.11
CA GLY A 352 21.16 24.62 -13.07
C GLY A 352 21.82 23.63 -14.03
N ASP A 353 21.57 22.33 -13.87
CA ASP A 353 22.10 21.22 -14.68
C ASP A 353 21.05 20.60 -15.61
N GLY A 354 19.92 21.29 -15.80
CA GLY A 354 18.78 20.79 -16.55
C GLY A 354 17.83 19.91 -15.72
N TYR A 355 18.04 19.82 -14.40
CA TYR A 355 17.11 19.22 -13.46
C TYR A 355 16.54 20.28 -12.53
N GLY A 356 15.33 20.03 -12.03
CA GLY A 356 14.71 20.85 -11.01
C GLY A 356 13.64 20.05 -10.28
N TYR A 357 13.07 20.64 -9.25
CA TYR A 357 11.96 20.04 -8.54
C TYR A 357 11.01 21.09 -7.98
N ILE A 358 9.76 20.71 -7.79
CA ILE A 358 8.76 21.51 -7.12
C ILE A 358 8.64 20.98 -5.69
N SER A 359 8.97 21.80 -4.71
CA SER A 359 8.68 21.48 -3.30
C SER A 359 7.29 21.98 -2.95
N TYR A 360 6.44 21.13 -2.38
CA TYR A 360 5.10 21.51 -1.94
C TYR A 360 4.70 20.76 -0.67
N THR A 361 3.65 21.24 -0.01
CA THR A 361 3.00 20.54 1.11
C THR A 361 1.66 20.02 0.64
N ASN A 362 1.42 18.72 0.74
CA ASN A 362 0.20 18.12 0.21
C ASN A 362 -1.02 18.29 1.14
N ILE A 363 -2.18 17.76 0.75
CA ILE A 363 -3.42 17.83 1.58
C ILE A 363 -3.29 17.12 2.93
N TYR A 364 -2.35 16.21 3.05
CA TYR A 364 -2.03 15.49 4.26
C TYR A 364 -0.95 16.22 5.07
N GLY A 365 -0.59 17.48 4.78
CA GLY A 365 0.42 18.24 5.53
C GLY A 365 1.86 17.81 5.24
N GLN A 366 2.07 17.01 4.21
CA GLN A 366 3.32 16.33 3.93
C GLN A 366 4.22 17.10 2.98
N LYS A 367 5.53 17.19 3.24
CA LYS A 367 6.47 17.77 2.27
C LYS A 367 6.81 16.78 1.17
N TRP A 368 6.50 17.17 -0.07
CA TRP A 368 6.76 16.38 -1.26
C TRP A 368 7.66 17.13 -2.24
N GLY A 369 8.38 16.37 -3.06
CA GLY A 369 9.16 16.86 -4.19
C GLY A 369 8.64 16.28 -5.49
N PHE A 370 8.30 17.13 -6.45
CA PHE A 370 7.90 16.71 -7.79
C PHE A 370 9.03 17.01 -8.77
N GLN A 371 9.68 15.98 -9.30
CA GLN A 371 10.88 16.14 -10.14
C GLN A 371 10.53 16.59 -11.56
N MET A 372 11.31 17.53 -12.08
CA MET A 372 11.17 18.12 -13.40
C MET A 372 12.51 18.06 -14.14
N ILE A 373 12.44 17.89 -15.46
CA ILE A 373 13.62 17.86 -16.34
C ILE A 373 13.44 18.90 -17.42
N LYS A 374 14.50 19.66 -17.70
CA LYS A 374 14.51 20.67 -18.74
C LYS A 374 14.80 20.02 -20.09
N GLU A 375 13.96 20.31 -21.06
CA GLU A 375 14.05 19.80 -22.41
C GLU A 375 15.06 20.57 -23.25
N LYS A 376 15.45 19.98 -24.40
CA LYS A 376 16.40 20.60 -25.35
C LYS A 376 15.88 21.91 -25.93
N ASP A 377 14.56 22.07 -26.03
CA ASP A 377 13.92 23.31 -26.49
C ASP A 377 13.74 24.36 -25.37
N GLY A 378 14.10 24.01 -24.13
CA GLY A 378 14.04 24.88 -22.96
C GLY A 378 12.73 24.79 -22.18
N SER A 379 11.73 24.03 -22.64
CA SER A 379 10.55 23.68 -21.84
C SER A 379 10.92 22.77 -20.66
N TRP A 380 10.00 22.58 -19.72
CA TRP A 380 10.15 21.62 -18.63
C TRP A 380 9.20 20.45 -18.85
N ALA A 381 9.61 19.25 -18.49
CA ALA A 381 8.80 18.03 -18.52
C ALA A 381 8.86 17.32 -17.18
N VAL A 382 7.89 16.43 -16.94
CA VAL A 382 7.87 15.61 -15.72
C VAL A 382 8.99 14.57 -15.79
N ALA A 383 9.77 14.44 -14.71
CA ALA A 383 10.76 13.37 -14.65
C ALA A 383 10.05 12.00 -14.60
N PHE A 384 10.50 11.05 -15.41
CA PHE A 384 9.99 9.70 -15.35
C PHE A 384 10.49 9.02 -14.07
N LEU A 385 9.59 8.76 -13.12
CA LEU A 385 9.87 7.90 -11.98
C LEU A 385 9.56 6.45 -12.41
N PRO A 386 10.53 5.52 -12.36
CA PRO A 386 10.23 4.13 -12.62
C PRO A 386 9.13 3.68 -11.65
N LEU A 387 8.15 2.94 -12.19
CA LEU A 387 7.16 2.24 -11.37
C LEU A 387 7.92 1.41 -10.32
N GLN A 388 7.70 1.72 -9.05
CA GLN A 388 8.32 1.04 -7.92
C GLN A 388 7.65 -0.31 -7.69
#